data_AF-A0A2M7JWU4-F1
#
_entry.id   AF-A0A2M7JWU4-F1
#
_cell.length_a   1.000
_cell.length_b   1.000
_cell.length_c   1.000
_cell.angle_alpha   90.00
_cell.angle_beta   90.00
_cell.angle_gamma   90.00
#
_symmetry.space_group_name_H-M   'P 1'
#
loop_
_entity.id
_entity.type
_entity.pdbx_description
1 polymer ?
#
loop_
_entity_poly.entity_id
_entity_poly.type
_entity_poly.pdbx_seq_one_letter_code
_entity_poly.pdbx_strand_id
1 'polypeptide(L)' 'MANKRMTFLKKLLEFAGIHPERLRARWVSSAEAVEFVHEISEFVEEIKKLGPNPLKAKKAA' A
#
# COMPACT_ATOMS: atom_id res chain seq x y z
N MET A 1 -2.03 -15.95 9.05
CA MET A 1 -2.82 -15.84 7.79
C MET A 1 -2.62 -14.51 7.07
N ALA A 2 -2.66 -13.36 7.77
CA ALA A 2 -2.53 -12.03 7.16
C ALA A 2 -1.27 -11.86 6.31
N ASN A 3 -0.08 -12.22 6.82
CA ASN A 3 1.18 -12.06 6.08
C ASN A 3 1.16 -12.82 4.75
N LYS A 4 0.70 -14.08 4.76
CA LYS A 4 0.55 -14.90 3.54
C LYS A 4 -0.40 -14.24 2.53
N ARG A 5 -1.52 -13.68 2.99
CA ARG A 5 -2.47 -12.95 2.13
C ARG A 5 -1.84 -11.67 1.56
N MET A 6 -1.08 -10.92 2.36
CA MET A 6 -0.43 -9.69 1.89
C MET A 6 0.68 -9.97 0.88
N THR A 7 1.49 -11.00 1.10
CA THR A 7 2.51 -11.43 0.13
C THR A 7 1.87 -11.91 -1.17
N PHE A 8 0.79 -12.69 -1.10
CA PHE A 8 0.05 -13.12 -2.28
C PHE A 8 -0.55 -11.93 -3.04
N LEU A 9 -1.15 -10.98 -2.32
CA LEU A 9 -1.74 -9.79 -2.92
C LEU A 9 -0.68 -8.90 -3.60
N LYS A 10 0.52 -8.74 -3.01
CA LYS A 10 1.64 -8.05 -3.68
C LYS A 10 1.97 -8.67 -5.04
N LYS A 11 2.06 -10.00 -5.10
CA LYS A 11 2.29 -10.72 -6.37
C LYS A 11 1.14 -10.57 -7.35
N LEU A 12 -0.10 -10.55 -6.85
CA LEU A 12 -1.28 -10.36 -7.69
C LEU A 12 -1.33 -8.94 -8.31
N LEU A 13 -0.94 -7.92 -7.55
CA LEU A 13 -0.85 -6.55 -8.06
C LEU A 13 0.18 -6.46 -9.19
N GLU A 14 1.36 -7.04 -8.98
CA GLU A 14 2.41 -7.11 -10.00
C GLU A 14 1.89 -7.82 -11.26
N PHE A 15 1.23 -8.97 -11.11
CA PHE A 15 0.59 -9.68 -12.21
C PHE A 15 -0.47 -8.85 -12.95
N ALA A 16 -1.23 -8.02 -12.23
CA ALA A 16 -2.24 -7.12 -12.80
C ALA A 16 -1.66 -5.85 -13.44
N GLY A 17 -0.33 -5.68 -13.49
CA GLY A 17 0.34 -4.49 -14.02
C GLY A 17 0.29 -3.29 -13.08
N ILE A 18 0.02 -3.51 -11.79
CA ILE A 18 0.02 -2.48 -10.75
C ILE A 18 1.33 -2.61 -9.98
N HIS A 19 2.04 -1.49 -9.81
CA HIS A 19 3.30 -1.49 -9.09
C HIS A 19 3.13 -2.07 -7.66
N PRO A 20 3.88 -3.13 -7.26
CA PRO A 20 3.64 -3.86 -6.02
C PRO A 20 3.86 -3.01 -4.75
N GLU A 21 4.73 -2.00 -4.82
CA GLU A 21 4.93 -1.03 -3.73
C GLU A 21 3.73 -0.11 -3.49
N ARG A 22 2.66 -0.21 -4.29
CA ARG A 22 1.37 0.41 -3.95
C ARG A 22 0.64 -0.31 -2.81
N LEU A 23 1.18 -1.42 -2.32
CA LEU A 23 0.69 -2.14 -1.14
C LEU A 23 1.82 -2.26 -0.11
N ARG A 24 1.58 -1.77 1.10
CA ARG A 24 2.48 -1.95 2.25
C ARG A 24 1.68 -2.49 3.43
N ALA A 25 2.26 -3.46 4.14
CA ALA A 25 1.67 -4.03 5.34
C ALA A 25 2.67 -3.91 6.49
N ARG A 26 2.30 -3.15 7.51
CA ARG A 26 3.09 -2.91 8.71
C ARG A 26 2.19 -3.05 9.94
N TRP A 27 2.68 -3.75 10.95
CA TRP A 27 1.96 -3.98 12.20
C TRP A 27 2.38 -2.92 13.19
N VAL A 28 1.40 -2.20 13.73
CA VAL A 28 1.61 -1.08 14.64
C VAL A 28 0.75 -1.32 15.85
N SER A 29 1.33 -1.25 17.05
CA SER A 29 0.55 -1.32 18.28
C SER A 29 -0.06 0.04 18.61
N SER A 30 -1.09 0.07 19.46
CA SER A 30 -1.71 1.33 19.91
C SER A 30 -0.76 2.26 20.67
N ALA A 31 0.40 1.78 21.11
CA ALA A 31 1.42 2.56 21.80
C ALA A 31 2.43 3.22 20.85
N GLU A 32 2.47 2.83 19.57
CA GLU A 32 3.48 3.26 18.57
C GLU A 32 2.93 4.37 17.65
N ALA A 33 2.35 5.41 18.24
CA ALA A 33 1.69 6.47 17.48
C ALA A 33 2.69 7.28 16.61
N VAL A 34 3.90 7.50 17.09
CA VAL A 34 4.92 8.27 16.36
C VAL A 34 5.37 7.51 15.12
N GLU A 35 5.58 6.21 15.26
CA GLU A 35 6.02 5.34 14.20
C GLU A 35 4.91 5.08 13.18
N PHE A 36 3.63 5.06 13.61
CA PHE A 36 2.48 5.07 12.71
C PHE A 36 2.51 6.29 11.78
N VAL A 37 2.66 7.49 12.36
CA VAL A 37 2.68 8.75 11.61
C VAL A 37 3.83 8.76 10.61
N HIS A 38 5.01 8.32 11.05
CA HIS A 38 6.18 8.21 10.19
C HIS A 38 5.94 7.25 9.01
N GLU A 39 5.49 6.02 9.30
CA GLU A 39 5.23 5.00 8.28
C GLU A 39 4.21 5.46 7.22
N ILE A 40 3.12 6.09 7.67
CA ILE A 40 2.08 6.60 6.76
C ILE A 40 2.63 7.76 5.92
N SER A 41 3.41 8.66 6.52
CA SER A 41 3.98 9.81 5.80
C SER A 41 4.93 9.36 4.69
N GLU A 42 5.85 8.44 4.99
CA GLU A 42 6.77 7.87 4.01
C GLU A 42 6.03 7.12 2.90
N PHE A 43 5.03 6.31 3.27
CA PHE A 43 4.23 5.59 2.29
C PHE A 43 3.49 6.54 1.36
N VAL A 44 2.90 7.62 1.87
CA VAL A 44 2.24 8.64 1.04
C VAL A 44 3.22 9.31 0.08
N GLU A 45 4.44 9.61 0.52
CA GLU A 45 5.47 10.16 -0.36
C GLU A 45 5.85 9.19 -1.48
N GLU A 46 6.01 7.90 -1.18
CA GLU A 46 6.27 6.89 -2.19
C GLU A 46 5.14 6.75 -3.20
N ILE A 47 3.88 6.73 -2.75
CA ILE A 47 2.73 6.68 -3.65
C ILE A 47 2.67 7.91 -4.55
N LYS A 48 3.00 9.10 -4.02
CA LYS A 48 3.10 10.32 -4.82
C LYS A 48 4.19 10.21 -5.89
N LYS A 49 5.36 9.65 -5.56
CA LYS A 49 6.46 9.42 -6.52
C LYS A 49 6.08 8.42 -7.62
N LEU A 50 5.30 7.39 -7.29
CA LEU A 50 4.78 6.42 -8.26
C LEU A 50 3.71 7.00 -9.20
N GLY A 51 3.17 8.19 -8.90
CA GLY A 51 2.18 8.86 -9.71
C GLY A 51 0.77 8.21 -9.65
N PRO A 52 -0.14 8.62 -10.53
CA PRO A 52 -1.53 8.17 -10.51
C PRO A 52 -1.66 6.66 -10.72
N ASN A 53 -2.74 6.08 -10.18
CA ASN A 53 -3.02 4.66 -10.32
C ASN A 53 -3.31 4.33 -11.80
N PRO A 54 -2.69 3.29 -12.38
CA PRO A 54 -2.94 2.88 -13.78
C PRO A 54 -4.37 2.39 -14.04
N LEU A 55 -5.11 2.00 -13.00
CA LEU A 55 -6.52 1.66 -13.13
C LEU A 55 -7.36 2.93 -13.31
N LYS A 56 -8.20 2.94 -14.36
CA LYS A 56 -9.18 4.01 -14.55
C LYS A 56 -10.11 4.05 -13.35
N ALA A 57 -10.16 5.20 -12.67
CA ALA A 57 -11.15 5.42 -11.62
C ALA A 57 -12.55 5.29 -12.23
N LYS A 58 -13.28 4.23 -11.89
CA LYS A 58 -14.74 4.34 -11.90
C LYS A 58 -15.07 5.37 -10.83
N LYS A 59 -15.75 6.46 -11.20
CA LYS A 59 -16.41 7.29 -10.21
C LYS A 59 -17.25 6.35 -9.34
N ALA A 60 -17.05 6.42 -8.02
CA ALA A 60 -18.00 5.82 -7.10
C ALA A 60 -19.37 6.42 -7.42
N ALA A 61 -20.36 5.55 -7.63
CA ALA A 61 -21.75 5.97 -7.82
C ALA A 61 -22.28 6.66 -6.56
#